data_AF-A0A926I8L4-F1
#
_entry.id   AF-A0A926I8L4-F1
#
_cell.length_a   1.000
_cell.length_b   1.000
_cell.length_c   1.000
_cell.angle_alpha   90.00
_cell.angle_beta   90.00
_cell.angle_gamma   90.00
#
_symmetry.space_group_name_H-M   'P 1'
#
loop_
_entity.id
_entity.type
_entity.pdbx_description
1 polymer ?
#
loop_
_entity_poly.entity_id
_entity_poly.type
_entity_poly.pdbx_seq_one_letter_code
_entity_poly.pdbx_strand_id
1 'polypeptide(L)'
;MKKKIVISIGSIVIFVIGLVFFLSTGGERTDVILTHYSLSEDNKVMTLHINVAGSMGYVRGLKVKQGGDNKYITFYSTYGLNNSIGAKSEFEVELNPSCEEIYFYSGDGGYRLVLKKMGEKNEWHMV
;
A
#
# COMPACT_ATOMS: atom_id res chain seq x y z
N MET A 1 18.07 0.98 46.72
CA MET A 1 18.49 0.17 45.55
C MET A 1 17.30 -0.58 44.91
N LYS A 2 16.49 -1.32 45.66
CA LYS A 2 15.29 -2.03 45.16
C LYS A 2 14.31 -1.16 44.36
N LYS A 3 13.95 0.04 44.86
CA LYS A 3 13.08 1.00 44.11
C LYS A 3 13.69 1.46 42.77
N LYS A 4 15.01 1.71 42.71
CA LYS A 4 15.70 2.09 41.47
C LYS A 4 15.72 0.95 40.45
N ILE A 5 15.88 -0.29 40.93
CA ILE A 5 15.81 -1.50 40.09
C ILE A 5 14.39 -1.71 39.54
N VAL A 6 13.35 -1.57 40.37
CA VAL A 6 11.95 -1.69 39.95
C VAL A 6 11.59 -0.63 38.90
N ILE A 7 12.01 0.62 39.09
CA ILE A 7 11.81 1.70 38.11
C ILE A 7 12.54 1.39 36.80
N SER A 8 13.79 0.91 36.88
CA SER A 8 14.57 0.54 35.69
C SER A 8 13.91 -0.59 34.90
N ILE A 9 13.50 -1.67 35.57
CA ILE A 9 12.79 -2.79 34.93
C ILE A 9 11.47 -2.33 34.32
N GLY A 10 10.68 -1.52 35.05
CA GLY A 10 9.43 -0.96 34.54
C GLY A 10 9.64 -0.14 33.26
N SER A 11 10.69 0.68 33.21
CA SER A 11 11.01 1.48 32.02
C SER A 11 11.41 0.63 30.81
N ILE A 12 12.16 -0.46 31.03
CA ILE A 12 12.54 -1.39 29.97
C ILE A 12 11.30 -2.10 29.41
N VAL A 13 10.38 -2.56 30.28
CA VAL A 13 9.14 -3.23 29.84
C VAL A 13 8.28 -2.28 28.99
N ILE A 14 8.11 -1.04 29.43
CA ILE A 14 7.36 -0.02 28.66
C ILE A 14 8.04 0.23 27.31
N PHE A 15 9.37 0.34 27.28
CA PHE A 15 10.12 0.53 26.05
C PHE A 15 9.94 -0.65 25.08
N VAL A 16 10.05 -1.88 25.57
CA VAL A 16 9.86 -3.10 24.77
C VAL A 16 8.43 -3.18 24.22
N ILE A 17 7.42 -2.88 25.04
CA ILE A 17 6.01 -2.83 24.60
C ILE A 17 5.84 -1.77 23.52
N GLY A 18 6.37 -0.56 23.72
CA GLY A 18 6.32 0.52 22.73
C GLY A 18 6.97 0.12 21.41
N LEU A 19 8.10 -0.58 21.45
CA LEU A 19 8.81 -1.07 20.27
C LEU A 19 7.98 -2.14 19.53
N VAL A 20 7.37 -3.07 20.25
CA VAL A 20 6.48 -4.09 19.65
C VAL A 20 5.24 -3.45 19.02
N PHE A 21 4.63 -2.46 19.67
CA PHE A 21 3.50 -1.71 19.10
C PHE A 21 3.89 -0.95 17.84
N PHE A 22 5.03 -0.26 17.85
CA PHE A 22 5.50 0.49 16.68
C PHE A 22 5.82 -0.43 15.49
N LEU A 23 6.42 -1.60 15.75
CA LEU A 23 6.73 -2.57 14.70
C LEU A 23 5.47 -3.33 14.21
N SER A 24 4.38 -3.35 14.95
CA SER A 24 3.15 -4.07 14.60
C SER A 24 2.13 -3.22 13.83
N THR A 25 2.33 -1.91 13.69
CA THR A 25 1.48 -1.06 12.85
C THR A 25 2.07 -0.96 11.45
N GLY A 26 1.48 -1.69 10.49
CA GLY A 26 1.86 -1.63 9.09
C GLY A 26 1.68 -0.20 8.58
N GLY A 27 2.59 0.25 7.71
CA GLY A 27 2.66 1.64 7.26
C GLY A 27 2.20 1.80 5.81
N GLU A 28 1.85 3.02 5.45
CA GLU A 28 1.67 3.39 4.05
C GLU A 28 2.97 3.19 3.27
N ARG A 29 2.86 2.69 2.04
CA ARG A 29 4.00 2.46 1.16
C ARG A 29 4.02 3.47 0.02
N THR A 30 5.21 4.03 -0.22
CA THR A 30 5.48 5.00 -1.29
C THR A 30 6.26 4.39 -2.44
N ASP A 31 6.78 3.17 -2.26
CA ASP A 31 7.71 2.45 -3.12
C ASP A 31 7.07 1.27 -3.87
N VAL A 32 5.74 1.19 -3.90
CA VAL A 32 5.02 0.16 -4.66
C VAL A 32 5.05 0.52 -6.14
N ILE A 33 5.42 -0.41 -7.02
CA ILE A 33 5.48 -0.26 -8.47
C ILE A 33 4.44 -1.19 -9.12
N LEU A 34 3.74 -0.71 -10.15
CA LEU A 34 2.88 -1.54 -10.99
C LEU A 34 3.73 -2.28 -12.01
N THR A 35 3.63 -3.61 -12.08
CA THR A 35 4.37 -4.43 -13.06
C THR A 35 3.54 -4.72 -14.31
N HIS A 36 2.27 -5.09 -14.11
CA HIS A 36 1.27 -5.20 -15.17
C HIS A 36 -0.14 -5.17 -14.57
N TYR A 37 -1.15 -5.14 -15.43
CA TYR A 37 -2.55 -5.22 -15.03
C TYR A 37 -3.31 -6.20 -15.94
N SER A 38 -4.47 -6.66 -15.46
CA SER A 38 -5.46 -7.36 -16.27
C SER A 38 -6.86 -6.81 -15.97
N LEU A 39 -7.80 -7.01 -16.90
CA LEU A 39 -9.19 -6.55 -16.77
C LEU A 39 -10.11 -7.76 -16.73
N SER A 40 -11.20 -7.65 -15.96
CA SER A 40 -12.34 -8.57 -16.07
C SER A 40 -12.98 -8.48 -17.45
N GLU A 41 -13.72 -9.51 -17.85
CA GLU A 41 -14.41 -9.55 -19.16
C GLU A 41 -15.34 -8.35 -19.39
N ASP A 42 -15.96 -7.84 -18.32
CA ASP A 42 -16.86 -6.68 -18.36
C ASP A 42 -16.16 -5.34 -18.10
N ASN A 43 -14.82 -5.35 -17.98
CA ASN A 43 -13.95 -4.20 -17.72
C ASN A 43 -14.28 -3.40 -16.44
N LYS A 44 -15.04 -3.98 -15.50
CA LYS A 44 -15.39 -3.32 -14.23
C LYS A 44 -14.38 -3.55 -13.13
N VAL A 45 -13.54 -4.59 -13.24
CA VAL A 45 -12.51 -4.88 -12.24
C VAL A 45 -11.16 -4.91 -12.95
N MET A 46 -10.20 -4.19 -12.39
CA MET A 46 -8.80 -4.25 -12.78
C MET A 46 -7.99 -4.97 -11.71
N THR A 47 -7.29 -6.02 -12.10
CA THR A 47 -6.31 -6.68 -11.24
C THR A 47 -4.96 -6.04 -11.47
N LEU A 48 -4.42 -5.43 -10.42
CA LEU A 48 -3.10 -4.81 -10.39
C LEU A 48 -2.08 -5.81 -9.87
N HIS A 49 -1.04 -6.06 -10.65
CA HIS A 49 0.12 -6.83 -10.20
C HIS A 49 1.22 -5.86 -9.83
N ILE A 50 1.72 -5.98 -8.61
CA ILE A 50 2.62 -4.99 -8.01
C ILE A 50 3.90 -5.63 -7.50
N ASN A 51 4.92 -4.79 -7.33
CA ASN A 51 6.12 -5.09 -6.59
C ASN A 51 6.48 -3.93 -5.66
N VAL A 52 7.45 -4.11 -4.78
CA VAL A 52 8.03 -3.06 -3.94
C VAL A 52 9.48 -2.84 -4.33
N ALA A 53 9.89 -1.59 -4.50
CA ALA A 53 11.28 -1.26 -4.81
C ALA A 53 12.21 -1.47 -3.61
N GLY A 54 11.70 -1.23 -2.40
CA GLY A 54 12.45 -1.41 -1.16
C GLY A 54 12.65 -2.89 -0.79
N SER A 55 13.78 -3.20 -0.15
CA SER A 55 14.11 -4.55 0.34
C SER A 55 13.39 -4.94 1.63
N MET A 56 12.60 -4.03 2.21
CA MET A 56 11.98 -4.19 3.52
C MET A 56 10.45 -4.31 3.41
N GLY A 57 9.95 -5.50 3.72
CA GLY A 57 8.53 -5.75 3.92
C GLY A 57 7.76 -6.00 2.63
N TYR A 58 6.52 -6.44 2.80
CA TYR A 58 5.63 -6.81 1.71
C TYR A 58 4.38 -5.92 1.74
N VAL A 59 3.56 -5.97 0.70
CA VAL A 59 2.25 -5.31 0.71
C VAL A 59 1.20 -6.27 1.27
N ARG A 60 0.35 -5.80 2.17
CA ARG A 60 -0.76 -6.59 2.75
C ARG A 60 -2.11 -6.21 2.17
N GLY A 61 -2.29 -4.93 1.90
CA GLY A 61 -3.58 -4.34 1.60
C GLY A 61 -3.44 -3.02 0.88
N LEU A 62 -4.58 -2.50 0.43
CA LEU A 62 -4.68 -1.18 -0.15
C LEU A 62 -5.90 -0.45 0.37
N LYS A 63 -5.89 0.86 0.20
CA LYS A 63 -7.03 1.75 0.34
C LYS A 63 -7.21 2.49 -0.98
N VAL A 64 -8.41 2.39 -1.54
CA VAL A 64 -8.81 3.14 -2.74
C VAL A 64 -9.61 4.37 -2.31
N LYS A 65 -9.26 5.53 -2.85
CA LYS A 65 -10.06 6.75 -2.77
C LYS A 65 -10.48 7.15 -4.19
N GLN A 66 -11.77 7.42 -4.37
CA GLN A 66 -12.28 8.05 -5.58
C GLN A 66 -12.07 9.57 -5.48
N GLY A 67 -11.54 10.19 -6.53
CA GLY A 67 -11.49 11.65 -6.67
C GLY A 67 -11.92 12.06 -8.07
N GLY A 68 -13.15 12.57 -8.21
CA GLY A 68 -13.77 12.78 -9.52
C GLY A 68 -13.81 11.46 -10.29
N ASP A 69 -13.23 11.46 -11.49
CA ASP A 69 -13.08 10.30 -12.36
C ASP A 69 -11.76 9.54 -12.17
N ASN A 70 -11.01 9.82 -11.11
CA ASN A 70 -9.70 9.21 -10.88
C ASN A 70 -9.67 8.33 -9.63
N LYS A 71 -8.78 7.34 -9.63
CA LYS A 71 -8.52 6.45 -8.50
C LYS A 71 -7.18 6.79 -7.85
N TYR A 72 -7.19 6.94 -6.54
CA TYR A 72 -6.00 7.18 -5.72
C TYR A 72 -5.81 6.00 -4.78
N ILE A 73 -4.72 5.25 -4.97
CA ILE A 73 -4.47 4.00 -4.27
C ILE A 73 -3.30 4.17 -3.32
N THR A 74 -3.55 3.85 -2.05
CA THR A 74 -2.52 3.82 -1.01
C THR A 74 -2.32 2.38 -0.56
N PHE A 75 -1.12 1.86 -0.70
CA PHE A 75 -0.78 0.50 -0.29
C PHE A 75 -0.23 0.49 1.13
N TYR A 76 -0.43 -0.61 1.84
CA TYR A 76 0.02 -0.78 3.22
C TYR A 76 0.94 -1.97 3.36
N SER A 77 1.99 -1.81 4.15
CA SER A 77 2.94 -2.88 4.43
C SER A 77 2.32 -3.97 5.29
N THR A 78 2.93 -5.15 5.29
CA THR A 78 2.71 -6.15 6.33
C THR A 78 3.14 -5.63 7.70
N TYR A 79 2.65 -6.31 8.74
CA TYR A 79 2.99 -6.03 10.14
C TYR A 79 4.33 -6.69 10.49
N GLY A 80 5.20 -5.96 11.19
CA GLY A 80 6.53 -6.43 11.57
C GLY A 80 7.60 -6.16 10.52
N LEU A 81 8.85 -6.37 10.91
CA LEU A 81 10.00 -6.22 10.04
C LEU A 81 10.09 -7.40 9.07
N ASN A 82 10.01 -7.11 7.76
CA ASN A 82 10.19 -8.07 6.68
C ASN A 82 9.37 -9.38 6.81
N ASN A 83 8.14 -9.28 7.30
CA ASN A 83 7.27 -10.42 7.53
C ASN A 83 6.33 -10.63 6.33
N SER A 84 6.31 -11.84 5.75
CA SER A 84 5.48 -12.18 4.60
C SER A 84 4.06 -12.65 4.95
N ILE A 85 3.70 -12.75 6.23
CA ILE A 85 2.37 -13.21 6.64
C ILE A 85 1.28 -12.24 6.12
N GLY A 86 0.43 -12.76 5.23
CA GLY A 86 -0.63 -11.99 4.57
C GLY A 86 -0.12 -11.06 3.46
N ALA A 87 1.10 -11.26 2.98
CA ALA A 87 1.64 -10.58 1.81
C ALA A 87 0.81 -10.91 0.56
N LYS A 88 0.61 -9.90 -0.28
CA LYS A 88 -0.05 -9.98 -1.58
C LYS A 88 0.75 -9.18 -2.59
N SER A 89 0.80 -9.67 -3.82
CA SER A 89 1.33 -8.97 -4.99
C SER A 89 0.25 -8.62 -6.00
N GLU A 90 -1.01 -8.98 -5.71
CA GLU A 90 -2.14 -8.83 -6.62
C GLU A 90 -3.32 -8.22 -5.87
N PHE A 91 -3.95 -7.24 -6.50
CA PHE A 91 -5.07 -6.52 -5.92
C PHE A 91 -6.11 -6.18 -6.97
N GLU A 92 -7.36 -6.52 -6.69
CA GLU A 92 -8.50 -6.13 -7.50
C GLU A 92 -8.98 -4.72 -7.12
N VAL A 93 -9.24 -3.90 -8.13
CA VAL A 93 -9.77 -2.55 -7.98
C VAL A 93 -10.97 -2.39 -8.90
N GLU A 94 -12.11 -2.04 -8.31
CA GLU A 94 -13.30 -1.70 -9.09
C GLU A 94 -13.10 -0.39 -9.85
N LEU A 95 -13.37 -0.44 -11.14
CA LEU A 95 -13.36 0.70 -12.05
C LEU A 95 -14.78 1.26 -12.20
N ASN A 96 -14.89 2.58 -12.01
CA ASN A 96 -16.04 3.31 -12.53
C ASN A 96 -15.90 3.38 -14.06
N PRO A 97 -16.97 3.24 -14.86
CA PRO A 97 -16.95 3.49 -16.31
C PRO A 97 -16.24 4.79 -16.71
N SER A 98 -16.45 5.88 -15.96
CA SER A 98 -15.82 7.18 -16.20
C SER A 98 -14.35 7.23 -15.78
N CYS A 99 -13.80 6.18 -15.17
CA CYS A 99 -12.45 6.22 -14.61
C CYS A 99 -11.39 6.42 -15.70
N GLU A 100 -10.60 7.49 -15.63
CA GLU A 100 -9.58 7.80 -16.66
C GLU A 100 -8.16 7.54 -16.19
N GLU A 101 -7.86 7.80 -14.92
CA GLU A 101 -6.49 7.74 -14.39
C GLU A 101 -6.45 7.02 -13.04
N ILE A 102 -5.37 6.25 -12.84
CA ILE A 102 -5.06 5.58 -11.58
C ILE A 102 -3.71 6.06 -11.08
N TYR A 103 -3.68 6.43 -9.81
CA TYR A 103 -2.50 6.95 -9.14
C TYR A 103 -2.13 6.11 -7.94
N PHE A 104 -0.84 5.94 -7.71
CA PHE A 104 -0.29 5.32 -6.50
C PHE A 104 0.27 6.38 -5.57
N TYR A 105 0.09 6.20 -4.27
CA TYR A 105 0.65 7.08 -3.25
C TYR A 105 2.17 7.17 -3.38
N SER A 106 2.69 8.39 -3.26
CA SER A 106 4.13 8.69 -3.38
C SER A 106 4.74 9.34 -2.15
N GLY A 107 3.97 9.50 -1.06
CA GLY A 107 4.41 10.17 0.17
C GLY A 107 3.87 11.60 0.28
N ASP A 108 3.85 12.13 1.51
CA ASP A 108 3.47 13.51 1.84
C ASP A 108 2.12 13.97 1.27
N GLY A 109 1.15 13.05 1.19
CA GLY A 109 -0.16 13.33 0.59
C GLY A 109 -0.17 13.35 -0.95
N GLY A 110 1.00 13.16 -1.58
CA GLY A 110 1.19 13.11 -3.02
C GLY A 110 0.85 11.76 -3.63
N TYR A 111 0.53 11.80 -4.92
CA TYR A 111 0.17 10.64 -5.73
C TYR A 111 0.80 10.76 -7.11
N ARG A 112 1.32 9.64 -7.64
CA ARG A 112 1.93 9.56 -8.97
C ARG A 112 1.05 8.75 -9.92
N LEU A 113 0.93 9.23 -11.16
CA LEU A 113 0.16 8.56 -12.21
C LEU A 113 0.86 7.24 -12.57
N VAL A 114 0.11 6.14 -12.64
CA VAL A 114 0.65 4.83 -13.05
C VAL A 114 -0.10 4.21 -14.21
N LEU A 115 -1.39 4.56 -14.38
CA LEU A 115 -2.20 4.12 -15.51
C LEU A 115 -3.07 5.28 -15.98
N LYS A 116 -3.18 5.40 -17.30
CA LYS A 116 -4.02 6.40 -17.96
C LYS A 116 -4.72 5.80 -19.15
N LYS A 117 -6.02 6.06 -19.29
CA LYS A 117 -6.76 5.76 -20.52
C LYS A 117 -6.31 6.70 -21.64
N MET A 118 -6.02 6.15 -22.81
CA MET A 118 -5.66 6.93 -23.99
C MET A 118 -6.27 6.33 -25.27
N GLY A 119 -6.29 7.15 -26.32
CA GLY A 119 -6.76 6.76 -27.65
C GLY A 119 -8.29 6.68 -27.78
N GLU A 120 -8.76 6.50 -29.01
CA GLU A 120 -10.19 6.46 -29.33
C GLU A 120 -10.93 5.27 -28.69
N LYS A 121 -10.19 4.22 -28.33
CA LYS A 121 -10.70 3.00 -27.70
C LYS A 121 -10.67 3.04 -26.17
N ASN A 122 -10.17 4.12 -25.56
CA ASN A 122 -10.04 4.24 -24.10
C ASN A 122 -9.23 3.09 -23.48
N GLU A 123 -8.14 2.70 -24.14
CA GLU A 123 -7.25 1.63 -23.69
C GLU A 123 -6.35 2.12 -22.56
N TRP A 124 -6.03 1.25 -21.60
CA TRP A 124 -5.20 1.60 -20.46
C TRP A 124 -3.71 1.51 -20.80
N HIS A 125 -2.97 2.57 -20.54
CA HIS A 125 -1.52 2.62 -20.73
C HIS A 125 -0.81 2.83 -19.39
N MET A 126 0.21 2.01 -19.13
CA MET A 126 1.13 2.24 -18.03
C MET A 126 2.04 3.42 -18.38
N VAL A 127 2.26 4.30 -17.41
CA VAL A 127 3.07 5.54 -17.54
C VAL A 127 4.48 5.34 -16.99
#